data_AF-A0A966MU27-F1
#
_entry.id   AF-A0A966MU27-F1
#
_cell.length_a   1.000
_cell.length_b   1.000
_cell.length_c   1.000
_cell.angle_alpha   90.00
_cell.angle_beta   90.00
_cell.angle_gamma   90.00
#
_symmetry.space_group_name_H-M   'P 1'
#
loop_
_entity.id
_entity.type
_entity.pdbx_description
1 polymer ?
#
loop_
_entity_poly.entity_id
_entity_poly.type
_entity_poly.pdbx_seq_one_letter_code
_entity_poly.pdbx_strand_id
1 'polypeptide(L)'
;QRAISAGLERDFNTGDSDIFGLVLDTFLDRRNSFLFLVNPKGAVRDEQTFNDSRTIVEAWDGISRVKTTQQDSSWTVEMVIPLRTLRFDASRDPQNWGINFIRRVRRVNETSYWAPLERQYRLHRMSKAGTVEGLTGLKQGRNLQVKPYVLGGNSQGAQVPKSSLGNRSDIGGDLKYGVTPSLTLDLTYNTDFSQVEVDQQVVNLTRFGILFPERREFFIENSGVFTFGDVQERNYRMGADLRDFTLFNSRQIGLTPDGLPLPIAGGGRLTGRVGKWEVGALNMQTQHGAGSAPAENFGVARLRRNVFGNSDVGILAANRQATDGSGAYNRTYGVDANI
;
A
#
# COMPACT_ATOMS: atom_id res chain seq x y z
N GLN A 1 -10.93 20.17 -30.76
CA GLN A 1 -10.26 18.87 -30.96
C GLN A 1 -10.20 18.10 -29.63
N ARG A 2 -10.52 16.79 -29.66
CA ARG A 2 -10.83 15.94 -28.49
C ARG A 2 -9.62 15.54 -27.65
N ALA A 3 -9.83 15.36 -26.34
CA ALA A 3 -8.86 14.84 -25.40
C ALA A 3 -8.57 13.33 -25.63
N ILE A 4 -7.34 12.89 -25.36
CA ILE A 4 -6.90 11.49 -25.56
C ILE A 4 -7.01 10.73 -24.24
N SER A 5 -7.70 9.59 -24.26
CA SER A 5 -7.81 8.67 -23.14
C SER A 5 -7.72 7.24 -23.66
N ALA A 6 -6.78 6.46 -23.13
CA ALA A 6 -6.53 5.08 -23.54
C ALA A 6 -7.45 4.06 -22.83
N GLY A 7 -8.13 4.45 -21.74
CA GLY A 7 -8.97 3.54 -20.95
C GLY A 7 -9.94 4.24 -20.00
N LEU A 8 -11.04 3.56 -19.66
CA LEU A 8 -12.05 3.98 -18.68
C LEU A 8 -11.88 3.31 -17.31
N GLU A 9 -11.00 2.32 -17.24
CA GLU A 9 -10.76 1.49 -16.07
C GLU A 9 -10.04 2.26 -14.96
N ARG A 10 -10.34 1.91 -13.70
CA ARG A 10 -9.54 2.33 -12.56
C ARG A 10 -8.11 1.77 -12.73
N ASP A 11 -7.11 2.53 -12.28
CA ASP A 11 -5.69 2.19 -12.39
C ASP A 11 -5.15 2.11 -13.82
N PHE A 12 -5.73 2.90 -14.73
CA PHE A 12 -5.34 2.97 -16.15
C PHE A 12 -3.85 3.28 -16.38
N ASN A 13 -3.34 2.84 -17.54
CA ASN A 13 -2.00 3.21 -18.01
C ASN A 13 -1.94 4.71 -18.38
N THR A 14 -1.11 5.47 -17.68
CA THR A 14 -0.97 6.92 -17.85
C THR A 14 -0.05 7.32 -19.02
N GLY A 15 0.61 6.33 -19.64
CA GLY A 15 1.64 6.46 -20.68
C GLY A 15 1.16 7.06 -21.99
N ASP A 16 -0.13 6.93 -22.32
CA ASP A 16 -0.69 7.38 -23.60
C ASP A 16 -1.93 8.27 -23.45
N SER A 17 -2.25 8.68 -22.22
CA SER A 17 -3.43 9.50 -21.91
C SER A 17 -3.06 10.95 -21.56
N ASP A 18 -3.94 11.89 -21.94
CA ASP A 18 -4.02 13.18 -21.25
C ASP A 18 -4.33 12.89 -19.78
N ILE A 19 -3.70 13.62 -18.86
CA ILE A 19 -3.94 13.45 -17.42
C ILE A 19 -3.88 14.77 -16.67
N PHE A 20 -4.65 14.86 -15.59
CA PHE A 20 -4.43 15.77 -14.49
C PHE A 20 -4.01 14.95 -13.28
N GLY A 21 -3.09 15.46 -12.47
CA GLY A 21 -2.71 14.81 -11.22
C GLY A 21 -2.53 15.79 -10.08
N LEU A 22 -2.89 15.33 -8.89
CA LEU A 22 -2.74 16.01 -7.61
C LEU A 22 -1.96 15.09 -6.68
N VAL A 23 -0.95 15.64 -6.00
CA VAL A 23 -0.23 14.93 -4.95
C VAL A 23 -0.22 15.73 -3.65
N LEU A 24 -0.39 15.03 -2.53
CA LEU A 24 -0.55 15.61 -1.19
C LEU A 24 0.41 14.96 -0.18
N ASP A 25 1.22 15.77 0.47
CA ASP A 25 1.98 15.45 1.68
C ASP A 25 1.30 16.13 2.88
N THR A 26 0.44 15.37 3.56
CA THR A 26 -0.42 15.87 4.64
C THR A 26 0.28 16.04 5.98
N PHE A 27 1.51 15.55 6.13
CA PHE A 27 2.33 15.74 7.34
C PHE A 27 3.45 16.77 7.14
N LEU A 28 3.61 17.26 5.92
CA LEU A 28 4.72 18.11 5.47
C LEU A 28 6.09 17.49 5.80
N ASP A 29 6.19 16.18 5.67
CA ASP A 29 7.44 15.46 5.94
C ASP A 29 8.40 15.44 4.75
N ARG A 30 7.96 15.97 3.60
CA ARG A 30 8.69 16.07 2.32
C ARG A 30 9.08 14.72 1.73
N ARG A 31 8.39 13.65 2.10
CA ARG A 31 8.75 12.28 1.70
C ARG A 31 7.57 11.41 1.32
N ASN A 32 6.51 11.45 2.11
CA ASN A 32 5.36 10.57 1.95
C ASN A 32 4.21 11.33 1.29
N SER A 33 3.49 10.68 0.39
CA SER A 33 2.37 11.35 -0.27
C SER A 33 1.26 10.42 -0.72
N PHE A 34 0.10 11.03 -0.95
CA PHE A 34 -1.03 10.44 -1.66
C PHE A 34 -1.12 11.08 -3.04
N LEU A 35 -1.13 10.26 -4.08
CA LEU A 35 -1.24 10.70 -5.47
C LEU A 35 -2.61 10.31 -6.02
N PHE A 36 -3.26 11.24 -6.71
CA PHE A 36 -4.48 11.01 -7.47
C PHE A 36 -4.26 11.49 -8.91
N LEU A 37 -4.48 10.61 -9.88
CA LEU A 37 -4.40 10.88 -11.30
C LEU A 37 -5.78 10.67 -11.92
N VAL A 38 -6.17 11.57 -12.81
CA VAL A 38 -7.45 11.54 -13.51
C VAL A 38 -7.24 11.76 -15.00
N ASN A 39 -7.89 10.95 -15.82
CA ASN A 39 -7.93 11.17 -17.26
C ASN A 39 -9.20 11.92 -17.70
N PRO A 40 -9.28 12.44 -18.95
CA PRO A 40 -10.45 13.18 -19.43
C PRO A 40 -11.76 12.41 -19.42
N LYS A 41 -11.73 11.08 -19.29
CA LYS A 41 -12.92 10.23 -19.20
C LYS A 41 -13.36 9.96 -17.75
N GLY A 42 -12.64 10.51 -16.77
CA GLY A 42 -12.96 10.35 -15.34
C GLY A 42 -12.40 9.08 -14.71
N ALA A 43 -11.57 8.32 -15.43
CA ALA A 43 -10.85 7.21 -14.82
C ALA A 43 -9.87 7.76 -13.78
N VAL A 44 -9.82 7.12 -12.61
CA VAL A 44 -8.96 7.49 -11.49
C VAL A 44 -7.88 6.43 -11.33
N ARG A 45 -6.66 6.89 -11.04
CA ARG A 45 -5.56 6.06 -10.55
C ARG A 45 -5.03 6.73 -9.29
N ASP A 46 -4.87 5.97 -8.23
CA ASP A 46 -4.39 6.45 -6.95
C ASP A 46 -3.23 5.60 -6.43
N GLU A 47 -2.35 6.24 -5.67
CA GLU A 47 -1.14 5.61 -5.16
C GLU A 47 -0.76 6.24 -3.83
N GLN A 48 -0.13 5.44 -2.97
CA GLN A 48 0.61 5.95 -1.83
C GLN A 48 2.10 5.82 -2.10
N THR A 49 2.86 6.88 -1.84
CA THR A 49 4.31 6.88 -2.06
C THR A 49 5.04 7.18 -0.78
N PHE A 50 6.19 6.56 -0.60
CA PHE A 50 7.03 6.72 0.58
C PHE A 50 8.45 7.09 0.18
N ASN A 51 9.17 7.66 1.15
CA ASN A 51 10.61 7.85 1.06
C ASN A 51 11.05 8.74 -0.10
N ASP A 52 10.24 9.74 -0.42
CA ASP A 52 10.45 10.72 -1.47
C ASP A 52 10.48 10.10 -2.88
N SER A 53 9.44 9.34 -3.24
CA SER A 53 9.27 8.66 -4.56
C SER A 53 10.00 7.32 -4.73
N ARG A 54 10.76 6.87 -3.73
CA ARG A 54 11.46 5.57 -3.80
C ARG A 54 10.50 4.38 -3.75
N THR A 55 9.54 4.39 -2.82
CA THR A 55 8.56 3.30 -2.72
C THR A 55 7.21 3.78 -3.22
N ILE A 56 6.63 3.05 -4.17
CA ILE A 56 5.31 3.33 -4.74
C ILE A 56 4.42 2.14 -4.46
N VAL A 57 3.25 2.40 -3.89
CA VAL A 57 2.23 1.41 -3.56
C VAL A 57 1.01 1.73 -4.41
N GLU A 58 0.97 1.15 -5.61
CA GLU A 58 -0.13 1.31 -6.57
C GLU A 58 -1.42 0.60 -6.12
N ALA A 59 -1.33 -0.35 -5.20
CA ALA A 59 -2.49 -1.06 -4.68
C ALA A 59 -3.30 -0.24 -3.64
N TRP A 60 -2.81 0.94 -3.24
CA TRP A 60 -3.52 1.80 -2.31
C TRP A 60 -4.74 2.44 -2.98
N ASP A 61 -5.92 2.24 -2.41
CA ASP A 61 -7.18 2.79 -2.91
C ASP A 61 -7.70 3.89 -1.98
N GLY A 62 -7.82 5.10 -2.53
CA GLY A 62 -8.30 6.27 -1.83
C GLY A 62 -9.73 6.59 -2.21
N ILE A 63 -10.63 6.69 -1.23
CA ILE A 63 -11.99 7.20 -1.47
C ILE A 63 -11.91 8.61 -2.05
N SER A 64 -12.33 8.77 -3.29
CA SER A 64 -12.42 10.03 -4.01
C SER A 64 -13.66 10.06 -4.90
N ARG A 65 -14.17 11.26 -5.18
CA ARG A 65 -15.25 11.47 -6.17
C ARG A 65 -14.73 12.41 -7.24
N VAL A 66 -14.81 11.99 -8.49
CA VAL A 66 -14.30 12.72 -9.63
C VAL A 66 -15.42 12.91 -10.65
N LYS A 67 -15.54 14.11 -11.19
CA LYS A 67 -16.39 14.42 -12.33
C LYS A 67 -15.56 15.11 -13.39
N THR A 68 -15.66 14.63 -14.63
CA THR A 68 -15.01 15.26 -15.78
C THR A 68 -16.05 15.75 -16.77
N THR A 69 -15.77 16.88 -17.40
CA THR A 69 -16.61 17.41 -18.49
C THR A 69 -15.71 17.68 -19.69
N GLN A 70 -16.03 17.08 -20.83
CA GLN A 70 -15.33 17.33 -22.09
C GLN A 70 -16.08 18.39 -22.88
N GLN A 71 -15.33 19.36 -23.39
CA GLN A 71 -15.80 20.40 -24.31
C GLN A 71 -15.05 20.27 -25.63
N ASP A 72 -15.41 21.07 -26.62
CA ASP A 72 -14.84 20.95 -27.97
C ASP A 72 -13.32 21.15 -28.01
N SER A 73 -12.76 21.99 -27.14
CA SER A 73 -11.34 22.34 -27.10
C SER A 73 -10.65 22.08 -25.75
N SER A 74 -11.39 21.63 -24.74
CA SER A 74 -10.90 21.50 -23.37
C SER A 74 -11.58 20.35 -22.63
N TRP A 75 -11.05 20.01 -21.45
CA TRP A 75 -11.76 19.20 -20.49
C TRP A 75 -11.53 19.78 -19.10
N THR A 76 -12.52 19.65 -18.23
CA THR A 76 -12.43 20.07 -16.83
C THR A 76 -12.55 18.86 -15.93
N VAL A 77 -11.94 18.96 -14.74
CA VAL A 77 -12.01 17.96 -13.68
C VAL A 77 -12.39 18.65 -12.37
N GLU A 78 -13.38 18.08 -11.69
CA GLU A 78 -13.72 18.42 -10.31
C GLU A 78 -13.48 17.16 -9.46
N MET A 79 -12.75 17.33 -8.35
CA MET A 79 -12.37 16.24 -7.47
C MET A 79 -12.73 16.59 -6.02
N VAL A 80 -13.34 15.63 -5.32
CA VAL A 80 -13.64 15.69 -3.90
C VAL A 80 -12.94 14.53 -3.20
N ILE A 81 -11.99 14.85 -2.32
CA ILE A 81 -11.29 13.89 -1.46
C ILE A 81 -11.78 14.11 -0.02
N PRO A 82 -12.59 13.21 0.54
CA PRO A 82 -12.96 13.27 1.95
C PRO A 82 -11.71 13.22 2.85
N LEU A 83 -11.62 14.08 3.86
CA LEU A 83 -10.47 14.09 4.79
C LEU A 83 -10.23 12.75 5.49
N ARG A 84 -11.27 11.92 5.66
CA ARG A 84 -11.14 10.56 6.22
C ARG A 84 -10.31 9.61 5.34
N THR A 85 -10.16 9.91 4.05
CA THR A 85 -9.33 9.16 3.11
C THR A 85 -7.84 9.39 3.40
N LEU A 86 -7.50 10.56 3.93
CA LEU A 86 -6.13 10.98 4.15
C LEU A 86 -5.79 10.87 5.64
N ARG A 87 -4.59 10.40 5.95
CA ARG A 87 -4.03 10.53 7.30
C ARG A 87 -3.37 11.90 7.41
N PHE A 88 -3.64 12.63 8.48
CA PHE A 88 -3.04 13.93 8.78
C PHE A 88 -3.10 14.19 10.28
N ASP A 89 -2.37 15.17 10.79
CA ASP A 89 -2.33 15.49 12.22
C ASP A 89 -3.41 16.50 12.60
N ALA A 90 -4.62 16.05 12.94
CA ALA A 90 -5.73 16.93 13.34
C ALA A 90 -5.50 17.73 14.63
N SER A 91 -4.41 17.49 15.37
CA SER A 91 -4.06 18.32 16.54
C SER A 91 -3.39 19.64 16.17
N ARG A 92 -2.92 19.78 14.93
CA ARG A 92 -2.31 21.01 14.41
C ARG A 92 -3.40 21.91 13.80
N ASP A 93 -3.43 23.18 14.16
CA ASP A 93 -4.27 24.19 13.51
C ASP A 93 -3.60 25.57 13.71
N PRO A 94 -3.20 26.29 12.65
CA PRO A 94 -3.26 25.92 11.22
C PRO A 94 -2.27 24.80 10.83
N GLN A 95 -2.53 24.15 9.70
CA GLN A 95 -1.67 23.14 9.09
C GLN A 95 -1.14 23.60 7.74
N ASN A 96 0.09 23.19 7.44
CA ASN A 96 0.70 23.36 6.13
C ASN A 96 0.90 21.96 5.52
N TRP A 97 0.53 21.78 4.25
CA TRP A 97 0.69 20.52 3.53
C TRP A 97 1.58 20.72 2.29
N GLY A 98 2.32 19.69 1.91
CA GLY A 98 3.04 19.67 0.64
C GLY A 98 2.07 19.37 -0.50
N ILE A 99 2.21 20.07 -1.64
CA ILE A 99 1.33 19.88 -2.79
C ILE A 99 2.07 20.06 -4.11
N ASN A 100 1.68 19.28 -5.12
CA ASN A 100 2.04 19.56 -6.50
C ASN A 100 0.95 19.09 -7.47
N PHE A 101 1.00 19.59 -8.69
CA PHE A 101 0.09 19.25 -9.76
C PHE A 101 0.85 18.88 -11.02
N ILE A 102 0.33 17.92 -11.79
CA ILE A 102 0.78 17.64 -13.16
C ILE A 102 -0.38 17.84 -14.12
N ARG A 103 -0.11 18.48 -15.25
CA ARG A 103 -0.97 18.46 -16.43
C ARG A 103 -0.19 17.83 -17.57
N ARG A 104 -0.75 16.80 -18.18
CA ARG A 104 -0.18 16.19 -19.38
C ARG A 104 -1.15 16.30 -20.55
N VAL A 105 -0.64 16.77 -21.67
CA VAL A 105 -1.36 16.92 -22.92
C VAL A 105 -0.61 16.13 -24.00
N ARG A 106 -1.06 14.91 -24.27
CA ARG A 106 -0.37 13.95 -25.14
C ARG A 106 -0.31 14.41 -26.58
N ARG A 107 -1.39 15.02 -27.09
CA ARG A 107 -1.47 15.50 -28.48
C ARG A 107 -0.37 16.48 -28.89
N VAL A 108 0.17 17.25 -27.93
CA VAL A 108 1.28 18.20 -28.15
C VAL A 108 2.53 17.81 -27.38
N ASN A 109 2.53 16.60 -26.79
CA ASN A 109 3.60 16.08 -25.94
C ASN A 109 4.07 17.06 -24.84
N GLU A 110 3.11 17.77 -24.23
CA GLU A 110 3.39 18.76 -23.18
C GLU A 110 3.13 18.13 -21.81
N THR A 111 4.06 18.34 -20.88
CA THR A 111 3.86 18.08 -19.46
C THR A 111 4.23 19.33 -18.67
N SER A 112 3.28 19.83 -17.88
CA SER A 112 3.43 21.03 -17.07
C SER A 112 3.26 20.65 -15.59
N TYR A 113 4.02 21.32 -14.72
CA TYR A 113 3.96 21.16 -13.27
C TYR A 113 3.67 22.51 -12.62
N TRP A 114 2.99 22.51 -11.47
CA TRP A 114 2.79 23.75 -10.69
C TRP A 114 4.06 24.14 -9.94
N ALA A 115 4.59 23.25 -9.10
CA ALA A 115 5.93 23.40 -8.53
C ALA A 115 6.95 22.82 -9.52
N PRO A 116 7.98 23.58 -9.93
CA PRO A 116 8.97 23.12 -10.90
C PRO A 116 9.62 21.81 -10.47
N LEU A 117 9.70 20.87 -11.40
CA LEU A 117 10.24 19.54 -11.16
C LEU A 117 11.18 19.14 -12.30
N GLU A 118 12.38 18.69 -11.97
CA GLU A 118 13.35 18.24 -12.95
C GLU A 118 12.83 16.98 -13.67
N ARG A 119 13.10 16.85 -14.98
CA ARG A 119 12.54 15.78 -15.84
C ARG A 119 12.79 14.35 -15.36
N GLN A 120 13.81 14.15 -14.53
CA GLN A 120 14.16 12.85 -13.97
C GLN A 120 13.23 12.41 -12.82
N TYR A 121 12.53 13.35 -12.18
CA TYR A 121 11.69 13.07 -11.03
C TYR A 121 10.21 12.89 -11.42
N ARG A 122 9.49 12.17 -10.56
CA ARG A 122 8.04 11.97 -10.67
C ARG A 122 7.30 13.03 -9.87
N LEU A 123 6.03 13.28 -10.21
CA LEU A 123 5.18 14.27 -9.53
C LEU A 123 5.22 14.13 -8.00
N HIS A 124 5.30 12.90 -7.50
CA HIS A 124 5.28 12.58 -6.07
C HIS A 124 6.65 12.72 -5.36
N ARG A 125 7.59 13.48 -5.94
CA ARG A 125 8.85 13.91 -5.30
C ARG A 125 8.59 15.05 -4.32
N MET A 126 8.23 14.72 -3.09
CA MET A 126 7.77 15.68 -2.08
C MET A 126 8.86 16.63 -1.59
N SER A 127 10.15 16.26 -1.70
CA SER A 127 11.26 17.18 -1.43
C SER A 127 11.32 18.39 -2.37
N LYS A 128 10.63 18.32 -3.51
CA LYS A 128 10.52 19.37 -4.53
C LYS A 128 9.12 19.97 -4.66
N ALA A 129 8.15 19.47 -3.89
CA ALA A 129 6.78 19.96 -3.93
C ALA A 129 6.66 21.37 -3.32
N GLY A 130 5.66 22.13 -3.74
CA GLY A 130 5.32 23.40 -3.08
C GLY A 130 4.62 23.17 -1.75
N THR A 131 4.22 24.25 -1.08
CA THR A 131 3.49 24.22 0.20
C THR A 131 2.16 24.93 0.03
N VAL A 132 1.07 24.32 0.50
CA VAL A 132 -0.15 25.04 0.83
C VAL A 132 -0.14 25.36 2.31
N GLU A 133 -0.35 26.63 2.65
CA GLU A 133 -0.25 27.14 4.01
C GLU A 133 -1.62 27.56 4.56
N GLY A 134 -1.78 27.52 5.88
CA GLY A 134 -2.96 28.08 6.54
C GLY A 134 -4.23 27.25 6.40
N LEU A 135 -4.11 25.93 6.22
CA LEU A 135 -5.28 25.04 6.27
C LEU A 135 -5.80 24.97 7.70
N THR A 136 -7.04 25.39 7.92
CA THR A 136 -7.65 25.46 9.25
C THR A 136 -8.92 24.63 9.33
N GLY A 137 -9.33 24.25 10.55
CA GLY A 137 -10.60 23.53 10.75
C GLY A 137 -10.61 22.09 10.19
N LEU A 138 -9.45 21.51 9.92
CA LEU A 138 -9.32 20.14 9.44
C LEU A 138 -9.62 19.16 10.58
N LYS A 139 -10.76 18.46 10.48
CA LYS A 139 -11.18 17.48 11.49
C LYS A 139 -10.95 16.07 10.97
N GLN A 140 -10.15 15.31 11.70
CA GLN A 140 -10.07 13.87 11.48
C GLN A 140 -11.30 13.22 12.12
N GLY A 141 -11.93 12.31 11.38
CA GLY A 141 -13.06 11.55 11.91
C GLY A 141 -12.64 10.64 13.06
N ARG A 142 -13.55 9.75 13.49
CA ARG A 142 -13.18 8.70 14.44
C ARG A 142 -12.09 7.83 13.83
N ASN A 143 -10.92 7.80 14.45
CA ASN A 143 -9.78 6.95 14.08
C ASN A 143 -10.01 5.48 14.46
N LEU A 144 -11.23 4.98 14.26
CA LEU A 144 -11.65 3.63 14.60
C LEU A 144 -12.51 3.10 13.46
N GLN A 145 -12.08 1.97 12.89
CA GLN A 145 -12.84 1.23 11.90
C GLN A 145 -12.94 -0.22 12.36
N VAL A 146 -14.15 -0.76 12.33
CA VAL A 146 -14.44 -2.15 12.71
C VAL A 146 -15.14 -2.80 11.51
N LYS A 147 -14.64 -3.94 11.07
CA LYS A 147 -15.20 -4.72 9.96
C LYS A 147 -15.50 -6.14 10.45
N PRO A 148 -16.65 -6.37 11.12
CA PRO A 148 -17.05 -7.73 11.45
C PRO A 148 -17.51 -8.46 10.18
N TYR A 149 -17.33 -9.77 10.14
CA TYR A 149 -17.88 -10.58 9.07
C TYR A 149 -18.38 -11.93 9.60
N VAL A 150 -19.37 -12.49 8.91
CA VAL A 150 -19.92 -13.82 9.18
C VAL A 150 -20.03 -14.53 7.83
N LEU A 151 -19.50 -15.75 7.76
CA LEU A 151 -19.62 -16.62 6.59
C LEU A 151 -20.46 -17.84 6.95
N GLY A 152 -21.42 -18.17 6.10
CA GLY A 152 -22.20 -19.40 6.17
C GLY A 152 -22.03 -20.19 4.89
N GLY A 153 -21.80 -21.49 4.99
CA GLY A 153 -21.67 -22.39 3.86
C GLY A 153 -22.37 -23.72 4.12
N ASN A 154 -22.81 -24.38 3.06
CA ASN A 154 -23.32 -25.73 3.12
C ASN A 154 -22.67 -26.54 2.00
N SER A 155 -22.00 -27.63 2.37
CA SER A 155 -21.30 -28.49 1.43
C SER A 155 -22.00 -29.84 1.37
N GLN A 156 -22.43 -30.23 0.17
CA GLN A 156 -23.11 -31.51 -0.10
C GLN A 156 -22.57 -32.11 -1.41
N GLY A 157 -22.58 -33.44 -1.50
CA GLY A 157 -22.25 -34.16 -2.73
C GLY A 157 -21.32 -35.35 -2.50
N ALA A 158 -21.38 -36.32 -3.42
CA ALA A 158 -20.63 -37.58 -3.31
C ALA A 158 -19.10 -37.40 -3.42
N GLN A 159 -18.63 -36.30 -4.01
CA GLN A 159 -17.20 -35.98 -4.18
C GLN A 159 -16.65 -35.05 -3.09
N VAL A 160 -17.49 -34.58 -2.16
CA VAL A 160 -17.04 -33.75 -1.04
C VAL A 160 -16.45 -34.65 0.05
N PRO A 161 -15.25 -34.36 0.56
CA PRO A 161 -14.69 -35.11 1.69
C PRO A 161 -15.68 -35.15 2.86
N LYS A 162 -15.84 -36.31 3.51
CA LYS A 162 -16.81 -36.46 4.62
C LYS A 162 -16.60 -35.44 5.75
N SER A 163 -15.36 -35.03 6.00
CA SER A 163 -14.98 -34.01 6.98
C SER A 163 -15.47 -32.59 6.64
N SER A 164 -15.86 -32.37 5.39
CA SER A 164 -16.27 -31.07 4.86
C SER A 164 -17.75 -31.01 4.51
N LEU A 165 -18.50 -32.11 4.71
CA LEU A 165 -19.96 -32.16 4.50
C LEU A 165 -20.71 -31.45 5.63
N GLY A 166 -21.82 -30.79 5.28
CA GLY A 166 -22.72 -30.14 6.23
C GLY A 166 -22.60 -28.61 6.26
N ASN A 167 -23.19 -28.02 7.30
CA ASN A 167 -23.18 -26.58 7.51
C ASN A 167 -21.85 -26.13 8.13
N ARG A 168 -21.26 -25.08 7.57
CA ARG A 168 -20.12 -24.36 8.11
C ARG A 168 -20.55 -22.94 8.44
N SER A 169 -20.12 -22.45 9.59
CA SER A 169 -20.26 -21.05 9.99
C SER A 169 -18.92 -20.57 10.52
N ASP A 170 -18.44 -19.46 9.99
CA ASP A 170 -17.24 -18.79 10.46
C ASP A 170 -17.57 -17.34 10.82
N ILE A 171 -16.91 -16.83 11.85
CA ILE A 171 -16.98 -15.42 12.26
C ILE A 171 -15.56 -14.88 12.35
N GLY A 172 -15.38 -13.64 11.94
CA GLY A 172 -14.13 -12.94 12.15
C GLY A 172 -14.32 -11.44 12.08
N GLY A 173 -13.21 -10.72 12.07
CA GLY A 173 -13.27 -9.30 11.85
C GLY A 173 -11.92 -8.60 11.95
N ASP A 174 -11.92 -7.40 11.40
CA ASP A 174 -10.78 -6.51 11.41
C ASP A 174 -11.08 -5.26 12.23
N LEU A 175 -10.08 -4.81 12.97
CA LEU A 175 -10.09 -3.59 13.75
C LEU A 175 -8.94 -2.72 13.29
N LYS A 176 -9.21 -1.44 13.04
CA LYS A 176 -8.18 -0.45 12.75
C LYS A 176 -8.36 0.74 13.65
N TYR A 177 -7.29 1.08 14.36
CA TYR A 177 -7.28 2.12 15.36
C TYR A 177 -6.07 3.04 15.20
N GLY A 178 -6.30 4.33 14.94
CA GLY A 178 -5.26 5.34 14.93
C GLY A 178 -4.90 5.74 16.36
N VAL A 179 -3.88 5.10 16.91
CA VAL A 179 -3.33 5.36 18.26
C VAL A 179 -2.89 6.82 18.39
N THR A 180 -2.22 7.33 17.37
CA THR A 180 -1.96 8.77 17.17
C THR A 180 -2.25 9.10 15.71
N PRO A 181 -2.29 10.39 15.31
CA PRO A 181 -2.51 10.74 13.90
C PRO A 181 -1.48 10.11 12.94
N SER A 182 -0.27 9.85 13.44
CA SER A 182 0.84 9.25 12.70
C SER A 182 1.09 7.78 13.05
N LEU A 183 0.33 7.13 13.93
CA LEU A 183 0.55 5.75 14.39
C LEU A 183 -0.75 4.95 14.37
N THR A 184 -0.78 3.86 13.61
CA THR A 184 -1.97 3.02 13.40
C THR A 184 -1.73 1.59 13.88
N LEU A 185 -2.72 1.06 14.58
CA LEU A 185 -2.83 -0.33 14.98
C LEU A 185 -3.92 -1.01 14.14
N ASP A 186 -3.55 -1.97 13.32
CA ASP A 186 -4.46 -2.88 12.64
C ASP A 186 -4.45 -4.22 13.39
N LEU A 187 -5.61 -4.77 13.72
CA LEU A 187 -5.79 -6.11 14.27
C LEU A 187 -6.74 -6.88 13.39
N THR A 188 -6.51 -8.19 13.30
CA THR A 188 -7.35 -9.08 12.53
C THR A 188 -7.55 -10.38 13.30
N TYR A 189 -8.76 -10.91 13.25
CA TYR A 189 -9.12 -12.17 13.87
C TYR A 189 -9.88 -13.02 12.88
N ASN A 190 -9.39 -14.25 12.70
CA ASN A 190 -9.91 -15.25 11.78
C ASN A 190 -10.27 -14.58 10.44
N THR A 191 -9.34 -14.00 9.70
CA THR A 191 -9.67 -13.24 8.49
C THR A 191 -9.52 -14.10 7.24
N ASP A 192 -10.46 -13.92 6.31
CA ASP A 192 -10.41 -14.60 5.01
C ASP A 192 -9.75 -13.70 3.96
N PHE A 193 -8.43 -13.83 3.88
CA PHE A 193 -7.64 -13.14 2.85
C PHE A 193 -7.75 -13.76 1.45
N SER A 194 -8.48 -14.87 1.29
CA SER A 194 -8.64 -15.54 0.00
C SER A 194 -9.59 -14.80 -0.95
N GLN A 195 -10.39 -13.86 -0.44
CA GLN A 195 -11.33 -13.07 -1.25
C GLN A 195 -10.70 -11.90 -2.01
N VAL A 196 -9.41 -11.63 -1.79
CA VAL A 196 -8.71 -10.57 -2.53
C VAL A 196 -8.23 -11.13 -3.87
N GLU A 197 -8.81 -10.59 -4.95
CA GLU A 197 -8.67 -11.04 -6.34
C GLU A 197 -7.24 -11.45 -6.74
N VAL A 198 -7.12 -12.67 -7.28
CA VAL A 198 -5.90 -13.28 -7.80
C VAL A 198 -5.93 -13.29 -9.33
N ASP A 199 -5.86 -12.12 -9.95
CA ASP A 199 -5.79 -12.03 -11.40
C ASP A 199 -4.38 -11.74 -11.87
N GLN A 200 -3.44 -12.67 -11.69
CA GLN A 200 -2.22 -12.78 -12.51
C GLN A 200 -1.68 -14.23 -12.47
N GLN A 201 -2.08 -15.06 -13.43
CA GLN A 201 -1.31 -16.28 -13.76
C GLN A 201 -0.02 -15.84 -14.46
N VAL A 202 1.10 -15.86 -13.74
CA VAL A 202 2.41 -15.62 -14.33
C VAL A 202 3.15 -16.96 -14.39
N VAL A 203 3.52 -17.39 -15.60
CA VAL A 203 4.34 -18.58 -15.80
C VAL A 203 5.75 -18.30 -15.30
N ASN A 204 6.11 -18.85 -14.14
CA ASN A 204 7.46 -18.75 -13.62
C ASN A 204 8.33 -19.88 -14.17
N LEU A 205 9.29 -19.53 -15.02
CA LEU A 205 10.30 -20.48 -15.52
C LEU A 205 11.60 -20.43 -14.70
N THR A 206 11.64 -19.66 -13.61
CA THR A 206 12.82 -19.51 -12.76
C THR A 206 12.66 -20.26 -11.44
N ARG A 207 13.79 -20.60 -10.79
CA ARG A 207 13.81 -21.25 -9.47
C ARG A 207 13.43 -20.34 -8.29
N PHE A 208 13.14 -19.06 -8.54
CA PHE A 208 12.84 -18.06 -7.51
C PHE A 208 11.36 -17.69 -7.58
N GLY A 209 10.68 -17.61 -6.44
CA GLY A 209 9.26 -17.26 -6.39
C GLY A 209 8.95 -15.90 -7.02
N ILE A 210 7.77 -15.76 -7.63
CA ILE A 210 7.29 -14.47 -8.18
C ILE A 210 6.86 -13.57 -7.01
N LEU A 211 7.34 -12.32 -7.02
CA LEU A 211 6.84 -11.28 -6.14
C LEU A 211 5.58 -10.69 -6.77
N PHE A 212 4.42 -11.03 -6.21
CA PHE A 212 3.18 -10.36 -6.57
C PHE A 212 2.98 -9.12 -5.69
N PRO A 213 2.41 -8.02 -6.22
CA PRO A 213 2.03 -6.87 -5.41
C PRO A 213 1.08 -7.26 -4.28
N GLU A 214 1.21 -6.68 -3.10
CA GLU A 214 0.24 -6.89 -2.03
C GLU A 214 -1.10 -6.21 -2.38
N ARG A 215 -2.21 -6.92 -2.22
CA ARG A 215 -3.57 -6.42 -2.53
C ARG A 215 -4.49 -6.39 -1.31
N ARG A 216 -4.08 -7.00 -0.21
CA ARG A 216 -4.88 -7.07 1.02
C ARG A 216 -4.73 -5.78 1.80
N GLU A 217 -5.85 -5.09 2.03
CA GLU A 217 -5.89 -3.78 2.70
C GLU A 217 -5.12 -3.77 4.04
N PHE A 218 -5.20 -4.87 4.81
CA PHE A 218 -4.47 -5.04 6.07
C PHE A 218 -2.96 -4.85 5.92
N PHE A 219 -2.37 -5.20 4.78
CA PHE A 219 -0.92 -5.11 4.57
C PHE A 219 -0.50 -3.87 3.76
N ILE A 220 -1.43 -3.18 3.09
CA ILE A 220 -1.12 -2.09 2.16
C ILE A 220 -0.83 -0.76 2.87
N GLU A 221 -1.71 -0.29 3.75
CA GLU A 221 -1.58 1.05 4.34
C GLU A 221 -0.28 1.13 5.14
N ASN A 222 0.53 2.17 4.90
CA ASN A 222 1.85 2.36 5.53
C ASN A 222 2.84 1.19 5.31
N SER A 223 2.66 0.35 4.28
CA SER A 223 3.57 -0.76 3.95
C SER A 223 5.00 -0.30 3.71
N GLY A 224 5.20 0.94 3.22
CA GLY A 224 6.51 1.53 3.00
C GLY A 224 7.40 1.61 4.25
N VAL A 225 6.83 1.47 5.46
CA VAL A 225 7.59 1.34 6.71
C VAL A 225 8.48 0.11 6.70
N PHE A 226 8.01 -1.00 6.14
CA PHE A 226 8.73 -2.27 6.10
C PHE A 226 9.68 -2.40 4.91
N THR A 227 9.78 -1.38 4.06
CA THR A 227 10.76 -1.37 2.97
C THR A 227 12.18 -1.41 3.54
N PHE A 228 12.98 -2.32 3.01
CA PHE A 228 14.39 -2.45 3.32
C PHE A 228 15.24 -2.10 2.08
N GLY A 229 16.26 -1.27 2.27
CA GLY A 229 17.16 -0.84 1.20
C GLY A 229 16.59 0.22 0.24
N ASP A 230 17.40 0.56 -0.77
CA ASP A 230 17.04 1.54 -1.82
C ASP A 230 16.28 0.84 -2.95
N VAL A 231 14.95 0.80 -2.78
CA VAL A 231 14.05 0.30 -3.82
C VAL A 231 13.71 1.50 -4.72
N GLN A 232 14.10 1.43 -6.00
CA GLN A 232 13.46 2.15 -7.11
C GLN A 232 13.83 3.60 -7.53
N GLU A 233 14.84 4.31 -7.00
CA GLU A 233 15.08 5.66 -7.56
C GLU A 233 15.82 5.70 -8.91
N ARG A 234 16.34 4.58 -9.42
CA ARG A 234 16.95 4.55 -10.76
C ARG A 234 16.59 3.29 -11.53
N ASN A 235 15.80 3.46 -12.60
CA ASN A 235 15.80 2.62 -13.81
C ASN A 235 17.19 2.57 -14.52
N TYR A 236 18.30 2.77 -13.77
CA TYR A 236 19.65 2.92 -14.29
C TYR A 236 20.73 2.24 -13.42
N ARG A 237 20.36 1.34 -12.51
CA ARG A 237 21.32 0.42 -11.88
C ARG A 237 21.07 -1.00 -12.40
N MET A 238 21.81 -1.32 -13.47
CA MET A 238 22.47 -2.59 -13.73
C MET A 238 21.91 -3.81 -12.97
N GLY A 239 20.99 -4.56 -13.59
CA GLY A 239 20.89 -6.02 -13.43
C GLY A 239 20.50 -6.62 -12.06
N ALA A 240 20.27 -5.83 -11.01
CA ALA A 240 19.79 -6.34 -9.72
C ALA A 240 18.25 -6.27 -9.69
N ASP A 241 17.61 -7.41 -9.44
CA ASP A 241 16.14 -7.51 -9.33
C ASP A 241 15.71 -6.92 -7.98
N LEU A 242 14.52 -6.31 -7.89
CA LEU A 242 13.93 -5.81 -6.62
C LEU A 242 13.92 -6.89 -5.53
N ARG A 243 13.99 -8.15 -5.97
CA ARG A 243 14.15 -9.37 -5.19
C ARG A 243 15.40 -9.41 -4.30
N ASP A 244 16.51 -8.79 -4.70
CA ASP A 244 17.80 -8.96 -4.01
C ASP A 244 17.88 -8.24 -2.66
N PHE A 245 16.96 -7.30 -2.38
CA PHE A 245 16.93 -6.49 -1.15
C PHE A 245 15.62 -6.57 -0.37
N THR A 246 14.67 -7.42 -0.78
CA THR A 246 13.38 -7.57 -0.08
C THR A 246 13.52 -8.55 1.08
N LEU A 247 13.80 -8.05 2.30
CA LEU A 247 13.89 -8.89 3.51
C LEU A 247 12.53 -9.37 4.05
N PHE A 248 11.45 -8.69 3.67
CA PHE A 248 10.11 -9.03 4.10
C PHE A 248 9.12 -8.89 2.95
N ASN A 249 8.36 -9.96 2.69
CA ASN A 249 7.27 -9.96 1.74
C ASN A 249 5.98 -10.42 2.44
N SER A 250 5.06 -9.47 2.64
CA SER A 250 3.77 -9.74 3.29
C SER A 250 2.93 -10.79 2.55
N ARG A 251 3.08 -10.90 1.22
CA ARG A 251 2.30 -11.82 0.40
C ARG A 251 2.61 -13.29 0.67
N GLN A 252 3.72 -13.61 1.30
CA GLN A 252 4.01 -14.98 1.75
C GLN A 252 3.16 -15.39 2.96
N ILE A 253 2.63 -14.43 3.72
CA ILE A 253 1.80 -14.71 4.90
C ILE A 253 0.42 -15.17 4.45
N GLY A 254 -0.02 -16.34 4.93
CA GLY A 254 -1.31 -16.91 4.58
C GLY A 254 -1.32 -17.59 3.20
N LEU A 255 -0.15 -18.03 2.72
CA LEU A 255 -0.01 -18.91 1.56
C LEU A 255 0.83 -20.14 1.94
N THR A 256 0.48 -21.28 1.37
CA THR A 256 1.33 -22.49 1.39
C THR A 256 2.55 -22.29 0.47
N PRO A 257 3.59 -23.16 0.55
CA PRO A 257 4.71 -23.13 -0.40
C PRO A 257 4.28 -23.21 -1.87
N ASP A 258 3.15 -23.88 -2.14
CA ASP A 258 2.57 -24.03 -3.49
C ASP A 258 1.67 -22.83 -3.88
N GLY A 259 1.58 -21.81 -3.03
CA GLY A 259 0.79 -20.60 -3.28
C GLY A 259 -0.72 -20.75 -3.02
N LEU A 260 -1.16 -21.86 -2.43
CA LEU A 260 -2.56 -22.03 -2.04
C LEU A 260 -2.88 -21.18 -0.80
N PRO A 261 -4.08 -20.57 -0.72
CA PRO A 261 -4.52 -19.83 0.46
C PRO A 261 -4.45 -20.66 1.74
N LEU A 262 -3.83 -20.09 2.78
CA LEU A 262 -3.74 -20.64 4.12
C LEU A 262 -4.48 -19.69 5.09
N PRO A 263 -5.56 -20.13 5.75
CA PRO A 263 -6.33 -19.27 6.64
C PRO A 263 -5.48 -18.65 7.75
N ILE A 264 -5.82 -17.42 8.13
CA ILE A 264 -5.12 -16.68 9.17
C ILE A 264 -5.96 -16.70 10.44
N ALA A 265 -5.42 -17.27 11.52
CA ALA A 265 -6.08 -17.34 12.82
C ALA A 265 -6.25 -15.95 13.42
N GLY A 266 -5.26 -15.09 13.22
CA GLY A 266 -5.32 -13.68 13.58
C GLY A 266 -3.93 -13.06 13.57
N GLY A 267 -3.90 -11.78 13.91
CA GLY A 267 -2.65 -11.06 14.04
C GLY A 267 -2.85 -9.56 14.25
N GLY A 268 -1.74 -8.87 14.34
CA GLY A 268 -1.70 -7.45 14.58
C GLY A 268 -0.52 -6.79 13.88
N ARG A 269 -0.73 -5.54 13.51
CA ARG A 269 0.25 -4.70 12.85
C ARG A 269 0.20 -3.30 13.44
N LEU A 270 1.33 -2.79 13.89
CA LEU A 270 1.49 -1.43 14.37
C LEU A 270 2.46 -0.72 13.43
N THR A 271 1.99 0.32 12.74
CA THR A 271 2.81 1.07 11.77
C THR A 271 2.63 2.56 11.92
N GLY A 272 3.71 3.30 11.71
CA GLY A 272 3.67 4.75 11.65
C GLY A 272 4.89 5.41 12.29
N ARG A 273 4.70 6.58 12.89
CA ARG A 273 5.76 7.39 13.48
C ARG A 273 5.51 7.75 14.93
N VAL A 274 6.60 7.74 15.69
CA VAL A 274 6.68 8.17 17.08
C VAL A 274 7.87 9.14 17.20
N GLY A 275 7.56 10.44 17.25
CA GLY A 275 8.57 11.49 17.20
C GLY A 275 9.37 11.44 15.89
N LYS A 276 10.70 11.27 15.99
CA LYS A 276 11.63 11.19 14.84
C LYS A 276 11.82 9.77 14.30
N TRP A 277 11.15 8.79 14.90
CA TRP A 277 11.28 7.38 14.55
C TRP A 277 10.08 6.91 13.76
N GLU A 278 10.35 6.13 12.73
CA GLU A 278 9.36 5.34 12.04
C GLU A 278 9.44 3.90 12.55
N VAL A 279 8.28 3.36 12.94
CA VAL A 279 8.15 2.08 13.62
C VAL A 279 7.18 1.20 12.86
N GLY A 280 7.57 -0.05 12.67
CA GLY A 280 6.74 -1.11 12.12
C GLY A 280 6.87 -2.35 12.98
N ALA A 281 5.76 -2.90 13.45
CA ALA A 281 5.70 -4.19 14.10
C ALA A 281 4.55 -4.99 13.50
N LEU A 282 4.77 -6.28 13.25
CA LEU A 282 3.77 -7.18 12.70
C LEU A 282 3.92 -8.54 13.37
N ASN A 283 2.80 -9.12 13.80
CA ASN A 283 2.73 -10.52 14.21
C ASN A 283 1.48 -11.16 13.62
N MET A 284 1.64 -12.28 12.92
CA MET A 284 0.56 -12.98 12.25
C MET A 284 0.66 -14.47 12.51
N GLN A 285 -0.47 -15.11 12.82
CA GLN A 285 -0.58 -16.54 13.04
C GLN A 285 -1.47 -17.16 11.98
N THR A 286 -0.96 -18.14 11.25
CA THR A 286 -1.77 -18.96 10.33
C THR A 286 -2.39 -20.14 11.06
N GLN A 287 -3.50 -20.65 10.52
CA GLN A 287 -4.09 -21.91 10.91
C GLN A 287 -3.36 -23.08 10.23
N HIS A 288 -3.69 -24.30 10.64
CA HIS A 288 -3.25 -25.49 9.92
C HIS A 288 -3.89 -25.50 8.52
N GLY A 289 -3.07 -25.78 7.50
CA GLY A 289 -3.55 -25.88 6.12
C GLY A 289 -4.17 -27.23 5.82
N ALA A 290 -4.90 -27.30 4.71
CA ALA A 290 -5.18 -28.58 4.07
C ALA A 290 -3.90 -29.12 3.44
N GLY A 291 -3.61 -30.41 3.61
CA GLY A 291 -2.28 -30.97 3.30
C GLY A 291 -1.25 -30.64 4.38
N SER A 292 -0.08 -31.26 4.38
CA SER A 292 0.94 -31.21 5.46
C SER A 292 1.60 -29.84 5.72
N ALA A 293 0.95 -28.72 5.37
CA ALA A 293 1.43 -27.38 5.64
C ALA A 293 1.27 -27.05 7.14
N PRO A 294 2.38 -26.80 7.86
CA PRO A 294 2.33 -26.49 9.28
C PRO A 294 1.65 -25.12 9.51
N ALA A 295 1.00 -24.95 10.66
CA ALA A 295 0.63 -23.62 11.13
C ALA A 295 1.92 -22.84 11.45
N GLU A 296 1.96 -21.55 11.12
CA GLU A 296 3.17 -20.72 11.26
C GLU A 296 2.89 -19.37 11.91
N ASN A 297 3.87 -18.88 12.66
CA ASN A 297 3.92 -17.52 13.17
C ASN A 297 4.92 -16.69 12.36
N PHE A 298 4.48 -15.50 11.93
CA PHE A 298 5.29 -14.52 11.23
C PHE A 298 5.43 -13.28 12.11
N GLY A 299 6.66 -12.88 12.40
CA GLY A 299 6.98 -11.69 13.17
C GLY A 299 7.90 -10.76 12.38
N VAL A 300 7.59 -9.47 12.34
CA VAL A 300 8.47 -8.46 11.72
C VAL A 300 8.56 -7.26 12.64
N ALA A 301 9.77 -6.75 12.84
CA ALA A 301 10.02 -5.52 13.55
C ALA A 301 10.95 -4.62 12.73
N ARG A 302 10.61 -3.35 12.65
CA ARG A 302 11.30 -2.35 11.86
C ARG A 302 11.37 -1.05 12.64
N LEU A 303 12.58 -0.53 12.74
CA LEU A 303 12.86 0.78 13.30
C LEU A 303 13.71 1.56 12.32
N ARG A 304 13.29 2.78 11.99
CA ARG A 304 14.01 3.68 11.08
C ARG A 304 14.03 5.09 11.64
N ARG A 305 15.12 5.80 11.41
CA ARG A 305 15.30 7.20 11.82
C ARG A 305 15.81 8.03 10.67
N ASN A 306 15.19 9.18 10.49
CA ASN A 306 15.64 10.17 9.53
C ASN A 306 16.85 10.92 10.12
N VAL A 307 17.89 11.07 9.31
CA VAL A 307 19.13 11.76 9.65
C VAL A 307 19.45 12.74 8.52
N PHE A 308 19.97 13.93 8.85
CA PHE A 308 20.47 14.89 7.85
C PHE A 308 19.50 15.23 6.69
N GLY A 309 18.21 15.43 7.00
CA GLY A 309 17.19 15.81 6.02
C GLY A 309 16.60 14.59 5.30
N ASN A 310 17.19 14.20 4.17
CA ASN A 310 16.66 13.15 3.29
C ASN A 310 17.30 11.78 3.50
N SER A 311 18.35 11.70 4.32
CA SER A 311 19.00 10.44 4.65
C SER A 311 18.22 9.71 5.75
N ASP A 312 18.33 8.39 5.79
CA ASP A 312 17.74 7.56 6.83
C ASP A 312 18.61 6.35 7.13
N VAL A 313 18.53 5.89 8.37
CA VAL A 313 19.16 4.66 8.83
C VAL A 313 18.11 3.81 9.53
N GLY A 314 18.18 2.50 9.38
CA GLY A 314 17.25 1.63 10.06
C GLY A 314 17.73 0.19 10.22
N ILE A 315 16.96 -0.54 11.02
CA ILE A 315 17.14 -1.97 11.30
C ILE A 315 15.82 -2.68 10.99
N LEU A 316 15.88 -3.85 10.37
CA LEU A 316 14.73 -4.73 10.17
C LEU A 316 15.05 -6.13 10.69
N ALA A 317 14.09 -6.75 11.37
CA ALA A 317 14.12 -8.11 11.83
C ALA A 317 12.86 -8.83 11.35
N ALA A 318 13.02 -10.04 10.81
CA ALA A 318 11.93 -10.90 10.38
C ALA A 318 12.12 -12.31 10.99
N ASN A 319 11.01 -12.92 11.38
CA ASN A 319 10.91 -14.28 11.92
C ASN A 319 9.75 -14.99 11.24
N ARG A 320 9.99 -16.21 10.80
CA ARG A 320 8.98 -17.20 10.41
C ARG A 320 9.23 -18.45 11.23
N GLN A 321 8.23 -18.98 11.90
CA GLN A 321 8.37 -20.15 12.76
C GLN A 321 7.16 -21.06 12.64
N ALA A 322 7.39 -22.34 12.42
CA ALA A 322 6.36 -23.36 12.51
C ALA A 322 5.90 -23.54 13.97
N THR A 323 4.60 -23.63 14.14
CA THR A 323 3.88 -23.69 15.44
C THR A 323 3.16 -25.03 15.65
N ASP A 324 3.42 -25.99 14.77
CA ASP A 324 2.92 -27.37 14.80
C ASP A 324 3.81 -28.31 15.65
N GLY A 325 4.88 -27.78 16.26
CA GLY A 325 5.85 -28.55 17.04
C GLY A 325 7.04 -29.09 16.24
N SER A 326 7.09 -28.89 14.92
CA SER A 326 8.24 -29.29 14.08
C SER A 326 9.53 -28.54 14.42
N GLY A 327 9.42 -27.36 15.03
CA GLY A 327 10.54 -26.50 15.41
C GLY A 327 11.22 -25.80 14.23
N ALA A 328 10.69 -25.91 13.01
CA ALA A 328 11.25 -25.23 11.85
C ALA A 328 11.13 -23.71 11.97
N TYR A 329 12.21 -22.98 11.66
CA TYR A 329 12.21 -21.52 11.68
C TYR A 329 13.13 -20.92 10.62
N ASN A 330 12.87 -19.65 10.28
CA ASN A 330 13.74 -18.79 9.51
C ASN A 330 13.75 -17.41 10.16
N ARG A 331 14.94 -16.86 10.43
CA ARG A 331 15.14 -15.54 11.03
C ARG A 331 16.12 -14.75 10.20
N THR A 332 15.80 -13.50 9.94
CA THR A 332 16.61 -12.60 9.14
C THR A 332 16.67 -11.24 9.79
N TYR A 333 17.86 -10.63 9.77
CA TYR A 333 18.09 -9.31 10.34
C TYR A 333 18.94 -8.51 9.36
N GLY A 334 18.69 -7.21 9.27
CA GLY A 334 19.43 -6.32 8.38
C GLY A 334 19.49 -4.90 8.92
N VAL A 335 20.54 -4.19 8.52
CA VAL A 335 20.71 -2.76 8.73
C VAL A 335 20.77 -2.12 7.35
N ASP A 336 20.05 -1.02 7.16
CA ASP A 336 20.07 -0.24 5.93
C ASP A 336 20.33 1.24 6.21
N ALA A 337 20.95 1.90 5.24
CA ALA A 337 21.17 3.33 5.24
C ALA A 337 20.95 3.86 3.83
N ASN A 338 20.16 4.92 3.74
CA ASN A 338 19.98 5.70 2.52
C ASN A 338 20.62 7.06 2.81
N ILE A 339 21.68 7.40 2.08
CA ILE A 339 22.51 8.59 2.36
C ILE A 339 22.27 9.64 1.30
#